data_AF-A0A957FAP1-F1
#
_entry.id   AF-A0A957FAP1-F1
#
_cell.length_a   1.000
_cell.length_b   1.000
_cell.length_c   1.000
_cell.angle_alpha   90.00
_cell.angle_beta   90.00
_cell.angle_gamma   90.00
#
_symmetry.space_group_name_H-M   'P 1'
#
loop_
_entity.id
_entity.type
_entity.pdbx_description
1 polymer ?
#
loop_
_entity_poly.entity_id
_entity_poly.type
_entity_poly.pdbx_seq_one_letter_code
_entity_poly.pdbx_strand_id
1 'polypeptide(L)'
;MFVRLDSQPLPGEAAENWNKAGRAFDLPYRDATTFDPQVEVVREDIGTETYWRIYIRAAAQDGSMGEPLRDIPWDFRARFGDEPPYYNEGGKLKDAIPAGYYLDFTALAADYGWQRVPASDNWRTFFPGIRFWHYENRGSLTWAEAMREIYRPNELGEE
;
A
#
# COMPACT_ATOMS: atom_id res chain seq x y z
N MET A 1 -2.64 6.94 7.68
CA MET A 1 -2.43 6.93 9.15
C MET A 1 -2.05 8.34 9.59
N PHE A 2 -2.41 8.82 10.79
CA PHE A 2 -1.86 10.11 11.24
C PHE A 2 -0.42 9.92 11.71
N VAL A 3 0.52 10.70 11.14
CA VAL A 3 1.94 10.70 11.51
C VAL A 3 2.28 12.06 12.09
N ARG A 4 2.78 12.10 13.33
CA ARG A 4 3.18 13.37 13.94
C ARG A 4 4.43 13.93 13.26
N LEU A 5 4.55 15.26 13.24
CA LEU A 5 5.70 15.97 12.67
C LEU A 5 7.05 15.44 13.21
N ASP A 6 7.13 15.24 14.53
CA ASP A 6 8.29 14.76 15.28
C ASP A 6 8.49 13.24 15.24
N SER A 7 7.66 12.49 14.51
CA SER A 7 7.81 11.03 14.39
C SER A 7 9.08 10.68 13.63
N GLN A 8 9.89 9.77 14.17
CA GLN A 8 11.02 9.21 13.46
C GLN A 8 10.56 8.12 12.47
N PRO A 9 11.15 8.06 11.26
CA PRO A 9 10.86 6.98 10.32
C PRO A 9 11.33 5.65 10.89
N LEU A 10 10.70 4.55 10.48
CA LEU A 10 11.24 3.22 10.79
C LEU A 10 12.59 3.03 10.07
N PRO A 11 13.47 2.15 10.58
CA PRO A 11 14.69 1.80 9.87
C PRO A 11 14.40 1.37 8.42
N GLY A 12 15.00 2.08 7.45
CA GLY A 12 14.80 1.82 6.02
C GLY A 12 13.64 2.57 5.37
N GLU A 13 12.89 3.39 6.11
CA GLU A 13 11.91 4.32 5.55
C GLU A 13 12.52 5.69 5.29
N ALA A 14 12.00 6.41 4.29
CA ALA A 14 12.38 7.79 4.03
C ALA A 14 11.92 8.70 5.18
N ALA A 15 12.77 9.67 5.55
CA ALA A 15 12.41 10.69 6.53
C ALA A 15 11.26 11.61 6.03
N GLU A 16 11.22 11.84 4.72
CA GLU A 16 10.15 12.58 4.02
C GLU A 16 8.93 11.68 3.84
N ASN A 17 8.07 11.65 4.86
CA ASN A 17 6.82 10.90 4.85
C ASN A 17 5.66 11.82 4.43
N TRP A 18 4.98 11.49 3.33
CA TRP A 18 3.86 12.30 2.81
C TRP A 18 2.60 12.27 3.68
N ASN A 19 2.48 11.35 4.65
CA ASN A 19 1.43 11.43 5.67
C ASN A 19 1.61 12.66 6.57
N LYS A 20 2.86 13.09 6.83
CA LYS A 20 3.12 14.33 7.59
C LYS A 20 2.64 15.56 6.84
N ALA A 21 2.72 15.54 5.52
CA ALA A 21 2.28 16.62 4.65
C ALA A 21 0.77 16.56 4.32
N GLY A 22 -0.02 15.68 4.95
CA GLY A 22 -1.46 15.55 4.68
C GLY A 22 -1.79 15.11 3.24
N ARG A 23 -0.82 14.56 2.52
CA ARG A 23 -0.87 14.23 1.10
C ARG A 23 -0.70 12.73 0.86
N ALA A 24 -0.90 11.93 1.91
CA ALA A 24 -0.93 10.47 1.83
C ALA A 24 -2.02 9.91 2.74
N PHE A 25 -2.45 8.68 2.44
CA PHE A 25 -3.24 7.88 3.36
C PHE A 25 -2.77 6.43 3.37
N ASP A 26 -3.22 5.70 4.39
CA ASP A 26 -2.96 4.27 4.55
C ASP A 26 -4.27 3.54 4.76
N LEU A 27 -4.48 2.47 4.00
CA LEU A 27 -5.54 1.50 4.26
C LEU A 27 -5.13 0.54 5.39
N PRO A 28 -6.07 -0.07 6.12
CA PRO A 28 -5.73 -1.07 7.12
C PRO A 28 -5.13 -2.32 6.46
N TYR A 29 -3.82 -2.53 6.59
CA TYR A 29 -3.14 -3.69 5.98
C TYR A 29 -3.75 -5.03 6.40
N ARG A 30 -4.35 -5.08 7.60
CA ARG A 30 -5.00 -6.28 8.13
C ARG A 30 -6.09 -6.80 7.19
N ASP A 31 -6.73 -5.94 6.41
CA ASP A 31 -7.83 -6.33 5.51
C ASP A 31 -7.36 -7.23 4.35
N ALA A 32 -6.04 -7.27 4.10
CA ALA A 32 -5.40 -8.18 3.14
C ALA A 32 -4.65 -9.36 3.80
N THR A 33 -4.50 -9.37 5.13
CA THR A 33 -3.68 -10.37 5.84
C THR A 33 -4.49 -11.29 6.75
N THR A 34 -5.79 -11.45 6.50
CA THR A 34 -6.67 -12.40 7.23
C THR A 34 -6.91 -13.70 6.43
N PHE A 35 -7.59 -14.68 7.02
CA PHE A 35 -8.00 -15.91 6.30
C PHE A 35 -9.11 -15.65 5.26
N ASP A 36 -9.88 -14.57 5.44
CA ASP A 36 -10.96 -14.14 4.54
C ASP A 36 -10.77 -12.64 4.24
N PRO A 37 -9.78 -12.29 3.40
CA PRO A 37 -9.38 -10.92 3.18
C PRO A 37 -10.48 -10.15 2.43
N GLN A 38 -10.73 -8.91 2.87
CA GLN A 38 -11.59 -7.97 2.15
C GLN A 38 -10.82 -7.20 1.07
N VAL A 39 -9.48 -7.26 1.12
CA VAL A 39 -8.59 -6.66 0.14
C VAL A 39 -7.69 -7.75 -0.44
N GLU A 40 -7.76 -7.96 -1.75
CA GLU A 40 -6.85 -8.83 -2.48
C GLU A 40 -5.73 -7.98 -3.08
N VAL A 41 -4.50 -8.49 -3.03
CA VAL A 41 -3.31 -7.75 -3.45
C VAL A 41 -2.58 -8.51 -4.55
N VAL A 42 -2.42 -7.92 -5.72
CA VAL A 42 -1.71 -8.50 -6.86
C VAL A 42 -0.37 -7.81 -7.02
N ARG A 43 0.68 -8.60 -7.21
CA ARG A 43 2.03 -8.10 -7.46
C ARG A 43 2.17 -7.65 -8.91
N GLU A 44 2.71 -6.46 -9.12
CA GLU A 44 3.08 -5.94 -10.45
C GLU A 44 4.54 -5.48 -10.40
N ASP A 45 5.43 -6.19 -11.08
CA ASP A 45 6.82 -5.75 -11.22
C ASP A 45 6.95 -4.85 -12.45
N ILE A 46 7.31 -3.57 -12.24
CA ILE A 46 7.45 -2.56 -13.30
C ILE A 46 8.89 -2.05 -13.27
N GLY A 47 9.64 -2.35 -14.33
CA GLY A 47 11.08 -2.07 -14.36
C GLY A 47 11.81 -2.87 -13.27
N THR A 48 12.51 -2.18 -12.37
CA THR A 48 13.22 -2.78 -11.23
C THR A 48 12.41 -2.72 -9.93
N GLU A 49 11.24 -2.11 -9.96
CA GLU A 49 10.42 -1.86 -8.77
C GLU A 49 9.26 -2.83 -8.68
N THR A 50 8.93 -3.25 -7.45
CA THR A 50 7.72 -4.01 -7.17
C THR A 50 6.62 -3.05 -6.75
N TYR A 51 5.51 -3.06 -7.48
CA TYR A 51 4.27 -2.39 -7.12
C TYR A 51 3.21 -3.41 -6.70
N TRP A 52 2.21 -2.91 -6.01
CA TRP A 52 1.05 -3.70 -5.62
C TRP A 52 -0.21 -3.04 -6.18
N ARG A 53 -1.02 -3.83 -6.88
CA ARG A 53 -2.38 -3.47 -7.23
C ARG A 53 -3.31 -4.08 -6.19
N ILE A 54 -4.27 -3.31 -5.69
CA ILE A 54 -5.20 -3.78 -4.67
C ILE A 54 -6.63 -3.76 -5.18
N TYR A 55 -7.38 -4.78 -4.78
CA TYR A 55 -8.75 -5.01 -5.17
C TYR A 55 -9.60 -5.15 -3.91
N ILE A 56 -10.65 -4.34 -3.79
CA ILE A 56 -11.55 -4.37 -2.63
C ILE A 56 -12.74 -5.26 -2.97
N ARG A 57 -13.05 -6.22 -2.10
CA ARG A 57 -14.21 -7.09 -2.26
C ARG A 57 -15.49 -6.26 -2.26
N ALA A 58 -16.31 -6.41 -3.30
CA ALA A 58 -17.54 -5.66 -3.42
C ALA A 58 -18.57 -6.11 -2.37
N ALA A 59 -19.37 -5.18 -1.84
CA ALA A 59 -20.44 -5.51 -0.90
C ALA A 59 -21.52 -6.39 -1.55
N ALA A 60 -21.89 -6.08 -2.80
CA ALA A 60 -22.72 -6.94 -3.63
C ALA A 60 -21.84 -7.89 -4.47
N GLN A 61 -22.10 -9.18 -4.38
CA GLN A 61 -21.36 -10.25 -5.09
C GLN A 61 -22.16 -10.77 -6.30
N ASP A 62 -22.89 -9.89 -6.96
CA ASP A 62 -23.74 -10.17 -8.13
C ASP A 62 -23.18 -9.55 -9.43
N GLY A 63 -22.00 -8.93 -9.37
CA GLY A 63 -21.35 -8.25 -10.49
C GLY A 63 -21.80 -6.81 -10.74
N SER A 64 -22.72 -6.26 -9.95
CA SER A 64 -23.17 -4.87 -10.10
C SER A 64 -22.14 -3.83 -9.64
N MET A 65 -21.17 -4.23 -8.81
CA MET A 65 -20.20 -3.33 -8.14
C MET A 65 -18.74 -3.74 -8.34
N GLY A 66 -18.45 -4.70 -9.22
CA GLY A 66 -17.09 -5.18 -9.43
C GLY A 66 -17.01 -6.30 -10.46
N GLU A 67 -15.79 -6.76 -10.70
CA GLU A 67 -15.48 -7.82 -11.65
C GLU A 67 -14.76 -8.98 -10.95
N PRO A 68 -14.83 -10.21 -11.48
CA PRO A 68 -13.94 -11.28 -11.04
C PRO A 68 -12.47 -10.93 -11.27
N LEU A 69 -11.61 -11.34 -10.33
CA LEU A 69 -10.17 -11.17 -10.49
C LEU A 69 -9.66 -11.98 -11.68
N ARG A 70 -8.63 -11.45 -12.34
CA ARG A 70 -7.97 -12.08 -13.49
C ARG A 70 -6.58 -12.62 -13.16
N ASP A 71 -5.99 -12.12 -12.08
CA ASP A 71 -4.64 -12.47 -11.63
C ASP A 71 -4.70 -13.13 -10.25
N ILE A 72 -3.71 -14.00 -9.99
CA ILE A 72 -3.57 -14.68 -8.70
C ILE A 72 -3.00 -13.70 -7.68
N PRO A 73 -3.70 -13.42 -6.56
CA PRO A 73 -3.19 -12.53 -5.52
C PRO A 73 -1.99 -13.12 -4.77
N TRP A 74 -1.25 -12.24 -4.12
CA TRP A 74 -0.15 -12.56 -3.21
C TRP A 74 -0.68 -12.82 -1.80
N ASP A 75 -0.29 -13.93 -1.21
CA ASP A 75 -0.55 -14.29 0.17
C ASP A 75 0.63 -13.88 1.07
N PHE A 76 0.45 -12.77 1.79
CA PHE A 76 1.42 -12.30 2.78
C PHE A 76 1.46 -13.14 4.07
N ARG A 77 0.44 -13.97 4.34
CA ARG A 77 0.38 -14.77 5.57
C ARG A 77 1.36 -15.94 5.53
N ALA A 78 1.71 -16.41 4.34
CA ALA A 78 2.69 -17.47 4.15
C ALA A 78 4.06 -17.12 4.77
N ARG A 79 4.35 -15.83 5.00
CA ARG A 79 5.52 -15.35 5.75
C ARG A 79 5.60 -15.85 7.20
N PHE A 80 4.45 -16.18 7.79
CA PHE A 80 4.32 -16.62 9.18
C PHE A 80 4.07 -18.13 9.31
N GLY A 81 4.10 -18.87 8.19
CA GLY A 81 3.93 -20.31 8.16
C GLY A 81 5.23 -21.07 8.41
N ASP A 82 5.12 -22.40 8.47
CA ASP A 82 6.24 -23.29 8.80
C ASP A 82 7.16 -23.60 7.58
N GLU A 83 6.82 -23.11 6.39
CA GLU A 83 7.59 -23.33 5.16
C GLU A 83 8.67 -22.24 4.99
N PRO A 84 9.97 -22.55 5.19
CA PRO A 84 11.04 -21.55 5.19
C PRO A 84 11.17 -20.70 3.91
N PRO A 85 10.93 -21.22 2.70
CA PRO A 85 11.07 -20.41 1.48
C PRO A 85 10.18 -19.16 1.46
N TYR A 86 8.95 -19.24 1.98
CA TYR A 86 7.99 -18.13 1.89
C TYR A 86 8.32 -16.97 2.83
N TYR A 87 9.11 -17.22 3.88
CA TYR A 87 9.67 -16.15 4.69
C TYR A 87 10.63 -15.29 3.86
N ASN A 88 11.55 -15.92 3.13
CA ASN A 88 12.55 -15.24 2.31
C ASN A 88 11.94 -14.52 1.10
N GLU A 89 10.84 -15.04 0.56
CA GLU A 89 10.12 -14.44 -0.57
C GLU A 89 9.10 -13.37 -0.15
N GLY A 90 8.88 -13.15 1.15
CA GLY A 90 7.88 -12.20 1.62
C GLY A 90 6.43 -12.62 1.35
N GLY A 91 6.18 -13.92 1.21
CA GLY A 91 4.89 -14.53 0.93
C GLY A 91 4.96 -15.49 -0.26
N LYS A 92 3.80 -15.80 -0.84
CA LYS A 92 3.69 -16.60 -2.07
C LYS A 92 2.48 -16.16 -2.89
N LEU A 93 2.35 -16.66 -4.11
CA LEU A 93 1.06 -16.62 -4.81
C LEU A 93 0.05 -17.51 -4.06
N LYS A 94 -1.22 -17.09 -4.02
CA LYS A 94 -2.33 -17.96 -3.60
C LYS A 94 -2.42 -19.19 -4.51
N ASP A 95 -3.02 -20.25 -3.99
CA ASP A 95 -3.14 -21.51 -4.75
C ASP A 95 -4.16 -21.43 -5.91
N ALA A 96 -5.07 -20.44 -5.87
CA ALA A 96 -6.04 -20.15 -6.92
C ALA A 96 -6.46 -18.66 -6.89
N ILE A 97 -7.06 -18.21 -7.99
CA ILE A 97 -7.75 -16.91 -8.05
C ILE A 97 -9.00 -16.99 -7.13
N PRO A 98 -9.15 -16.09 -6.15
CA PRO A 98 -10.34 -16.03 -5.31
C PRO A 98 -11.61 -15.79 -6.13
N ALA A 99 -12.65 -16.55 -5.83
CA ALA A 99 -13.97 -16.33 -6.43
C ALA A 99 -14.65 -15.11 -5.80
N GLY A 100 -15.41 -14.37 -6.61
CA GLY A 100 -16.16 -13.20 -6.16
C GLY A 100 -16.02 -12.03 -7.12
N TYR A 101 -16.56 -10.89 -6.71
CA TYR A 101 -16.50 -9.63 -7.44
C TYR A 101 -15.74 -8.58 -6.63
N TYR A 102 -14.82 -7.90 -7.29
CA TYR A 102 -13.90 -6.97 -6.67
C TYR A 102 -13.84 -5.67 -7.49
N LEU A 103 -13.65 -4.57 -6.78
CA LEU A 103 -13.36 -3.25 -7.35
C LEU A 103 -11.84 -3.08 -7.45
N ASP A 104 -11.33 -2.73 -8.63
CA ASP A 104 -9.95 -2.27 -8.79
C ASP A 104 -9.78 -0.90 -8.14
N PHE A 105 -9.36 -0.91 -6.88
CA PHE A 105 -9.19 0.31 -6.12
C PHE A 105 -7.97 1.09 -6.59
N THR A 106 -6.91 0.43 -7.04
CA THR A 106 -5.72 1.12 -7.55
C THR A 106 -6.05 1.96 -8.78
N ALA A 107 -6.83 1.42 -9.71
CA ALA A 107 -7.31 2.17 -10.88
C ALA A 107 -8.24 3.32 -10.45
N LEU A 108 -9.21 3.05 -9.59
CA LEU A 108 -10.12 4.09 -9.08
C LEU A 108 -9.35 5.21 -8.37
N ALA A 109 -8.37 4.88 -7.52
CA ALA A 109 -7.55 5.87 -6.82
C ALA A 109 -6.79 6.77 -7.82
N ALA A 110 -6.24 6.18 -8.87
CA ALA A 110 -5.51 6.91 -9.92
C ALA A 110 -6.41 7.91 -10.66
N ASP A 111 -7.68 7.58 -10.91
CA ASP A 111 -8.66 8.49 -11.53
C ASP A 111 -8.89 9.78 -10.69
N TYR A 112 -8.67 9.70 -9.37
CA TYR A 112 -8.76 10.83 -8.44
C TYR A 112 -7.38 11.40 -8.06
N GLY A 113 -6.33 11.07 -8.81
CA GLY A 113 -4.98 11.60 -8.62
C GLY A 113 -4.18 10.96 -7.48
N TRP A 114 -4.68 9.89 -6.88
CA TRP A 114 -3.95 9.12 -5.88
C TRP A 114 -3.10 8.04 -6.54
N GLN A 115 -1.82 8.04 -6.23
CA GLN A 115 -0.86 7.10 -6.79
C GLN A 115 -0.39 6.14 -5.71
N ARG A 116 -0.31 4.86 -6.05
CA ARG A 116 0.44 3.89 -5.25
C ARG A 116 1.93 4.21 -5.28
N VAL A 117 2.66 3.67 -4.32
CA VAL A 117 4.12 3.76 -4.24
C VAL A 117 4.77 2.41 -4.48
N PRO A 118 6.04 2.36 -4.92
CA PRO A 118 6.76 1.11 -4.96
C PRO A 118 7.01 0.58 -3.54
N ALA A 119 7.05 -0.75 -3.43
CA ALA A 119 7.58 -1.43 -2.27
C ALA A 119 9.05 -1.05 -2.06
N SER A 120 9.52 -1.05 -0.82
CA SER A 120 10.94 -0.88 -0.50
C SER A 120 11.74 -2.10 -0.97
N ASP A 121 13.02 -1.92 -1.31
CA ASP A 121 13.89 -3.01 -1.81
C ASP A 121 13.94 -4.25 -0.88
N ASN A 122 13.74 -4.03 0.42
CA ASN A 122 13.76 -5.06 1.46
C ASN A 122 12.36 -5.60 1.85
N TRP A 123 11.31 -5.32 1.09
CA TRP A 123 9.91 -5.67 1.44
C TRP A 123 9.71 -7.15 1.78
N ARG A 124 10.52 -8.03 1.18
CA ARG A 124 10.47 -9.48 1.41
C ARG A 124 10.72 -9.85 2.86
N THR A 125 11.65 -9.18 3.52
CA THR A 125 12.03 -9.45 4.91
C THR A 125 11.52 -8.39 5.88
N PHE A 126 11.17 -7.20 5.39
CA PHE A 126 10.64 -6.09 6.19
C PHE A 126 9.18 -5.79 5.84
N PHE A 127 8.25 -6.18 6.72
CA PHE A 127 6.80 -6.08 6.46
C PHE A 127 6.32 -4.65 6.12
N PRO A 128 6.72 -3.59 6.84
CA PRO A 128 6.33 -2.22 6.47
C PRO A 128 6.79 -1.81 5.07
N GLY A 129 7.88 -2.41 4.56
CA GLY A 129 8.39 -2.19 3.21
C GLY A 129 7.46 -2.68 2.10
N ILE A 130 6.41 -3.45 2.38
CA ILE A 130 5.44 -3.90 1.37
C ILE A 130 4.66 -2.71 0.79
N ARG A 131 4.17 -1.80 1.63
CA ARG A 131 3.53 -0.52 1.24
C ARG A 131 2.30 -0.60 0.33
N PHE A 132 1.67 -1.77 0.10
CA PHE A 132 0.47 -1.88 -0.75
C PHE A 132 -0.69 -0.98 -0.30
N TRP A 133 -0.73 -0.65 0.99
CA TRP A 133 -1.77 0.15 1.62
C TRP A 133 -1.55 1.65 1.49
N HIS A 134 -0.38 2.09 1.02
CA HIS A 134 0.05 3.48 1.03
C HIS A 134 -0.19 4.15 -0.33
N TYR A 135 -0.95 5.24 -0.32
CA TYR A 135 -1.23 6.04 -1.50
C TYR A 135 -0.90 7.50 -1.22
N GLU A 136 -0.39 8.17 -2.25
CA GLU A 136 0.05 9.56 -2.16
C GLU A 136 -0.61 10.39 -3.27
N ASN A 137 -0.96 11.63 -2.94
CA ASN A 137 -1.41 12.65 -3.89
C ASN A 137 -0.57 13.91 -3.70
N ARG A 138 0.58 13.93 -4.39
CA ARG A 138 1.60 14.98 -4.27
C ARG A 138 1.25 16.25 -5.05
N GLY A 139 0.39 16.13 -6.07
CA GLY A 139 0.16 17.20 -7.03
C GLY A 139 1.47 17.65 -7.69
N SER A 140 1.70 18.96 -7.75
CA SER A 140 2.93 19.57 -8.28
C SER A 140 3.89 20.05 -7.19
N LEU A 141 3.64 19.70 -5.93
CA LEU A 141 4.40 20.22 -4.79
C LEU A 141 5.60 19.33 -4.49
N THR A 142 6.71 19.94 -4.11
CA THR A 142 7.76 19.27 -3.34
C THR A 142 7.24 18.96 -1.93
N TRP A 143 7.90 18.03 -1.23
CA TRP A 143 7.52 17.70 0.14
C TRP A 143 7.59 18.92 1.06
N ALA A 144 8.65 19.74 0.94
CA ALA A 144 8.81 20.96 1.73
C ALA A 144 7.71 22.01 1.47
N GLU A 145 7.29 22.19 0.22
CA GLU A 145 6.17 23.09 -0.11
C GLU A 145 4.86 22.59 0.51
N ALA A 146 4.57 21.29 0.41
CA ALA A 146 3.37 20.71 0.99
C ALA A 146 3.36 20.80 2.53
N MET A 147 4.51 20.65 3.20
CA MET A 147 4.62 20.84 4.65
C MET A 147 4.27 22.27 5.08
N ARG A 148 4.66 23.28 4.30
CA ARG A 148 4.35 24.70 4.60
C ARG A 148 2.88 25.08 4.38
N GLU A 149 2.08 24.23 3.73
CA GLU A 149 0.63 24.42 3.67
C GLU A 149 -0.06 24.07 5.01
N ILE A 150 0.58 23.26 5.85
CA ILE A 150 0.00 22.73 7.10
C ILE A 150 0.70 23.31 8.33
N TYR A 151 2.02 23.49 8.28
CA TYR A 151 2.85 23.89 9.40
C TYR A 151 3.46 25.27 9.21
N ARG A 152 3.62 26.01 10.32
CA ARG A 152 4.33 27.28 10.33
C ARG A 152 5.85 27.06 10.27
N PRO A 153 6.65 28.03 9.79
CA PRO A 153 8.11 27.93 9.73
C PRO A 153 8.75 27.49 11.06
N ASN A 154 8.31 28.08 12.18
CA ASN A 154 8.84 27.76 13.51
C ASN A 154 8.54 26.31 13.96
N GLU A 155 7.47 25.70 13.48
CA GLU A 155 7.16 24.28 13.74
C GLU A 155 8.06 23.35 12.94
N LEU A 156 8.51 23.80 11.76
CA LEU A 156 9.45 23.09 10.88
C LEU A 156 10.92 23.30 11.25
N GLY A 157 11.22 24.16 12.24
CA GLY A 157 12.58 24.54 12.60
C GLY A 157 13.23 25.51 11.62
N GLU A 158 12.43 26.21 10.81
CA GLU A 158 12.84 27.31 9.93
C GLU A 158 12.74 28.65 10.69
N GLU A 159 13.76 29.52 10.57
CA GLU A 159 13.80 30.85 11.21
C GLU A 159 13.02 31.91 10.41
#